data_AF-A0A7Y5E771-F1
#
_entry.id   AF-A0A7Y5E771-F1
#
_cell.length_a   1.000
_cell.length_b   1.000
_cell.length_c   1.000
_cell.angle_alpha   90.00
_cell.angle_beta   90.00
_cell.angle_gamma   90.00
#
_symmetry.space_group_name_H-M   'P 1'
#
loop_
_entity.id
_entity.type
_entity.pdbx_description
1 polymer ?
#
loop_
_entity_poly.entity_id
_entity_poly.type
_entity_poly.pdbx_seq_one_letter_code
_entity_poly.pdbx_strand_id
1 'polypeptide(L)'
;MRPTYILLVIAIVLISCKQRKEHSLEVITINNTRPINELKELILLKGDTVAYDELAIAYLNEKYEEEYLIYSIVMANRYNYHRAYFQVYDCLTSIFEHHVGVIDEETKALAISYIKRGAELKDPESIKYLGDLYLQGKYIPKDTILGRKLEKEGRKLCGF
;
A
#
# COMPACT_ATOMS: atom_id res chain seq x y z
N MET A 1 -69.46 13.43 -0.84
CA MET A 1 -68.41 12.39 -0.83
C MET A 1 -68.42 11.72 0.55
N ARG A 2 -68.65 10.40 0.60
CA ARG A 2 -68.86 9.69 1.86
C ARG A 2 -67.55 9.57 2.66
N PRO A 3 -67.55 9.77 3.99
CA PRO A 3 -66.33 9.73 4.82
C PRO A 3 -65.59 8.39 4.75
N THR A 4 -66.28 7.33 4.31
CA THR A 4 -65.69 6.01 4.03
C THR A 4 -64.70 5.99 2.86
N TYR A 5 -64.86 6.84 1.85
CA TYR A 5 -63.92 6.90 0.71
C TYR A 5 -62.59 7.57 1.08
N ILE A 6 -62.62 8.56 1.97
CA ILE A 6 -61.41 9.26 2.46
C ILE A 6 -60.55 8.30 3.30
N LEU A 7 -61.18 7.50 4.16
CA LEU A 7 -60.49 6.47 4.95
C LEU A 7 -59.85 5.38 4.07
N LEU A 8 -60.48 5.02 2.96
CA LEU A 8 -59.99 4.00 2.03
C LEU A 8 -58.76 4.49 1.23
N VAL A 9 -58.72 5.77 0.85
CA VAL A 9 -57.55 6.38 0.18
C VAL A 9 -56.35 6.50 1.13
N ILE A 10 -56.58 6.86 2.40
CA ILE A 10 -55.50 6.93 3.41
C ILE A 10 -54.89 5.55 3.67
N ALA A 11 -55.70 4.48 3.70
CA ALA A 11 -55.21 3.12 3.88
C ALA A 11 -54.28 2.65 2.73
N ILE A 12 -54.56 3.05 1.48
CA ILE A 12 -53.75 2.68 0.31
C ILE A 12 -52.38 3.38 0.33
N VAL A 13 -52.31 4.65 0.76
CA VAL A 13 -51.04 5.39 0.90
C VAL A 13 -50.15 4.77 1.98
N LEU A 14 -50.72 4.28 3.08
CA LEU A 14 -49.96 3.63 4.16
C LEU A 14 -49.42 2.25 3.78
N ILE A 15 -50.10 1.51 2.90
CA ILE A 15 -49.61 0.23 2.37
C ILE A 15 -48.45 0.46 1.39
N SER A 16 -48.50 1.54 0.60
CA SER A 16 -47.41 1.90 -0.32
C SER A 16 -46.11 2.34 0.38
N CYS A 17 -46.17 2.80 1.64
CA CYS A 17 -44.99 3.13 2.43
C CYS A 17 -44.33 1.91 3.12
N LYS A 18 -44.95 0.72 3.08
CA LYS A 18 -44.43 -0.47 3.81
C LYS A 18 -43.67 -1.47 2.95
N GLN A 19 -43.35 -1.13 1.69
CA GLN A 19 -42.60 -2.02 0.78
C GLN A 19 -41.44 -1.37 0.02
N ARG A 20 -40.85 -0.29 0.53
CA ARG A 20 -39.44 -0.06 0.21
C ARG A 20 -38.63 -0.92 1.19
N LYS A 21 -38.44 -2.20 0.85
CA LYS A 21 -37.29 -2.93 1.36
C LYS A 21 -36.10 -2.06 0.95
N GLU A 22 -35.48 -1.40 1.92
CA GLU A 22 -34.10 -0.99 1.75
C GLU A 22 -33.38 -2.26 1.30
N HIS A 23 -33.01 -2.30 0.04
CA HIS A 23 -31.94 -3.16 -0.39
C HIS A 23 -30.73 -2.56 0.32
N SER A 24 -30.54 -2.92 1.59
CA SER A 24 -29.32 -2.62 2.31
C SER A 24 -28.25 -3.25 1.43
N LEU A 25 -27.54 -2.40 0.69
CA LEU A 25 -26.23 -2.77 0.22
C LEU A 25 -25.52 -3.23 1.49
N GLU A 26 -25.22 -4.52 1.58
CA GLU A 26 -24.23 -4.94 2.56
C GLU A 26 -23.01 -4.08 2.26
N VAL A 27 -22.66 -3.22 3.21
CA VAL A 27 -21.38 -2.54 3.19
C VAL A 27 -20.39 -3.67 3.39
N ILE A 28 -19.84 -4.17 2.28
CA ILE A 28 -18.69 -5.04 2.31
C ILE A 28 -17.56 -4.14 2.83
N THR A 29 -17.27 -4.23 4.12
CA THR A 29 -16.05 -3.65 4.66
C THR A 29 -14.88 -4.34 3.96
N ILE A 30 -13.88 -3.57 3.51
CA ILE A 30 -12.65 -4.12 2.92
C ILE A 30 -11.87 -4.99 3.95
N ASN A 31 -12.28 -4.94 5.21
CA ASN A 31 -11.56 -5.45 6.38
C ASN A 31 -11.97 -6.88 6.76
N ASN A 32 -11.74 -7.85 5.87
CA ASN A 32 -11.44 -9.21 6.32
C ASN A 32 -9.93 -9.43 6.43
N THR A 33 -9.18 -8.40 6.84
CA THR A 33 -7.76 -8.51 7.15
C THR A 33 -7.60 -9.45 8.34
N ARG A 34 -6.66 -10.40 8.26
CA ARG A 34 -6.34 -11.22 9.44
C ARG A 34 -5.92 -10.31 10.61
N PRO A 35 -6.09 -10.75 11.87
CA PRO A 35 -5.65 -9.99 13.02
C PRO A 35 -4.19 -9.55 12.89
N ILE A 36 -3.86 -8.30 13.24
CA ILE A 36 -2.51 -7.74 13.08
C ILE A 36 -1.44 -8.63 13.70
N ASN A 37 -1.67 -9.20 14.89
CA ASN A 37 -0.70 -10.09 15.54
C ASN A 37 -0.47 -11.38 14.74
N GLU A 38 -1.52 -11.92 14.11
CA GLU A 38 -1.38 -13.09 13.24
C GLU A 38 -0.55 -12.74 11.99
N LEU A 39 -0.80 -11.58 11.38
CA LEU A 39 -0.01 -11.10 10.24
C LEU A 39 1.48 -11.00 10.60
N LYS A 40 1.78 -10.37 11.73
CA LYS A 40 3.15 -10.22 12.26
C LYS A 40 3.82 -11.58 12.45
N GLU A 41 3.15 -12.54 13.08
CA GLU A 41 3.69 -13.89 13.26
C GLU A 41 3.96 -14.61 11.93
N LEU A 42 3.02 -14.54 10.98
CA LEU A 42 3.18 -15.17 9.67
C LEU A 42 4.34 -14.57 8.87
N ILE A 43 4.53 -13.26 8.93
CA ILE A 43 5.68 -12.58 8.32
C ILE A 43 6.98 -13.05 8.98
N LEU A 44 7.08 -12.97 10.30
CA LEU A 44 8.32 -13.25 11.03
C LEU A 44 8.74 -14.73 10.94
N LEU A 45 7.77 -15.65 11.01
CA LEU A 45 8.04 -17.09 11.06
C LEU A 45 8.06 -17.77 9.69
N LYS A 46 7.27 -17.28 8.73
CA LYS A 46 7.05 -17.96 7.45
C LYS A 46 7.38 -17.13 6.22
N GLY A 47 7.58 -15.82 6.36
CA GLY A 47 7.77 -14.92 5.22
C GLY A 47 6.53 -14.86 4.33
N ASP A 48 5.33 -14.92 4.93
CA ASP A 48 4.07 -14.87 4.19
C ASP A 48 3.90 -13.50 3.51
N THR A 49 4.00 -13.47 2.18
CA THR A 49 3.92 -12.24 1.38
C THR A 49 2.51 -11.67 1.35
N VAL A 50 1.48 -12.50 1.47
CA VAL A 50 0.09 -12.04 1.55
C VAL A 50 -0.14 -11.36 2.90
N ALA A 51 0.38 -11.94 3.98
CA ALA A 51 0.31 -11.33 5.30
C ALA A 51 1.07 -9.99 5.35
N TYR A 52 2.21 -9.92 4.65
CA TYR A 52 2.97 -8.69 4.50
C TYR A 52 2.20 -7.59 3.76
N ASP A 53 1.58 -7.92 2.62
CA ASP A 53 0.77 -6.97 1.85
C ASP A 53 -0.49 -6.54 2.66
N GLU A 54 -1.13 -7.45 3.39
CA GLU A 54 -2.24 -7.15 4.31
C GLU A 54 -1.81 -6.21 5.45
N LEU A 55 -0.63 -6.44 6.02
CA LEU A 55 -0.08 -5.60 7.09
C LEU A 55 0.20 -4.19 6.58
N ALA A 56 0.73 -4.06 5.36
CA ALA A 56 0.95 -2.77 4.71
C ALA A 56 -0.37 -1.97 4.64
N ILE A 57 -1.46 -2.61 4.20
CA ILE A 57 -2.79 -1.99 4.12
C ILE A 57 -3.32 -1.59 5.50
N ALA A 58 -3.13 -2.43 6.51
CA ALA A 58 -3.53 -2.12 7.88
C ALA A 58 -2.81 -0.86 8.40
N TYR A 59 -1.54 -0.69 8.05
CA TYR A 59 -0.70 0.40 8.55
C TYR A 59 -0.89 1.71 7.78
N LEU A 60 -1.40 1.68 6.54
CA LEU A 60 -1.79 2.89 5.79
C LEU A 60 -2.85 3.74 6.52
N ASN A 61 -3.64 3.15 7.41
CA ASN A 61 -4.73 3.82 8.13
C ASN A 61 -4.39 4.16 9.58
N GLU A 62 -3.21 3.78 10.07
CA GLU A 62 -2.83 3.86 11.48
C GLU A 62 -1.56 4.70 11.71
N LYS A 63 -1.34 5.09 12.97
CA LYS A 63 -0.25 5.96 13.43
C LYS A 63 1.08 5.20 13.64
N TYR A 64 1.30 4.07 12.98
CA TYR A 64 2.40 3.14 13.28
C TYR A 64 3.32 2.85 12.09
N GLU A 65 3.50 3.83 11.18
CA GLU A 65 4.31 3.69 9.97
C GLU A 65 5.74 3.20 10.26
N GLU A 66 6.32 3.53 11.42
CA GLU A 66 7.68 3.15 11.77
C GLU A 66 7.85 1.66 12.11
N GLU A 67 6.82 0.99 12.65
CA GLU A 67 6.92 -0.44 12.98
C GLU A 67 6.91 -1.30 11.71
N TYR A 68 6.25 -0.84 10.63
CA TYR A 68 6.22 -1.55 9.34
C TYR A 68 7.62 -1.73 8.72
N LEU A 69 8.54 -0.79 8.99
CA LEU A 69 9.93 -0.87 8.54
C LEU A 69 10.61 -2.15 9.03
N ILE A 70 10.34 -2.59 10.27
CA ILE A 70 10.96 -3.81 10.83
C ILE A 70 10.54 -5.05 10.04
N TYR A 71 9.25 -5.18 9.73
CA TYR A 71 8.73 -6.29 8.94
C TYR A 71 9.26 -6.26 7.50
N SER A 72 9.39 -5.06 6.92
CA SER A 72 9.98 -4.85 5.59
C SER A 72 11.45 -5.27 5.54
N ILE A 73 12.25 -4.93 6.56
CA ILE A 73 13.65 -5.37 6.68
C ILE A 73 13.73 -6.90 6.78
N VAL A 74 12.86 -7.54 7.57
CA VAL A 74 12.83 -9.01 7.68
C VAL A 74 12.48 -9.65 6.32
N MET A 75 11.45 -9.16 5.64
CA MET A 75 11.03 -9.68 4.34
C MET A 75 12.10 -9.49 3.26
N ALA A 76 12.75 -8.33 3.24
CA ALA A 76 13.85 -8.05 2.31
C ALA A 76 15.05 -8.96 2.61
N ASN A 77 15.57 -8.96 3.84
CA ASN A 77 16.88 -9.57 4.11
C ASN A 77 16.82 -11.08 4.36
N ARG A 78 15.78 -11.56 5.05
CA ARG A 78 15.67 -12.98 5.41
C ARG A 78 15.01 -13.79 4.31
N TYR A 79 13.94 -13.26 3.72
CA TYR A 79 13.14 -13.96 2.73
C TYR A 79 13.46 -13.54 1.29
N ASN A 80 14.33 -12.54 1.09
CA ASN A 80 14.70 -12.02 -0.23
C ASN A 80 13.47 -11.65 -1.08
N TYR A 81 12.41 -11.15 -0.42
CA TYR A 81 11.18 -10.75 -1.09
C TYR A 81 11.41 -9.42 -1.80
N HIS A 82 11.39 -9.45 -3.13
CA HIS A 82 11.82 -8.35 -3.99
C HIS A 82 11.08 -7.02 -3.70
N ARG A 83 9.77 -7.07 -3.44
CA ARG A 83 8.96 -5.87 -3.14
C ARG A 83 9.37 -5.23 -1.81
N ALA A 84 9.76 -6.01 -0.81
CA ALA A 84 10.11 -5.49 0.51
C ALA A 84 11.36 -4.59 0.46
N TYR A 85 12.25 -4.78 -0.52
CA TYR A 85 13.39 -3.89 -0.73
C TYR A 85 12.96 -2.45 -1.07
N PHE A 86 11.94 -2.28 -1.91
CA PHE A 86 11.36 -0.96 -2.18
C PHE A 86 10.76 -0.36 -0.91
N GLN A 87 10.02 -1.16 -0.16
CA GLN A 87 9.33 -0.72 1.06
C GLN A 87 10.32 -0.24 2.14
N VAL A 88 11.48 -0.90 2.29
CA VAL A 88 12.53 -0.41 3.20
C VAL A 88 13.05 0.97 2.76
N TYR A 89 13.32 1.16 1.46
CA TYR A 89 13.73 2.46 0.94
C TYR A 89 12.67 3.54 1.21
N ASP A 90 11.40 3.23 0.92
CA ASP A 90 10.29 4.16 1.04
C ASP A 90 10.10 4.60 2.49
N CYS A 91 9.98 3.64 3.43
CA CYS A 91 9.88 3.93 4.86
C CYS A 91 11.05 4.78 5.38
N LEU A 92 12.30 4.43 5.03
CA LEU A 92 13.46 5.18 5.49
C LEU A 92 13.45 6.63 4.97
N THR A 93 13.11 6.85 3.70
CA THR A 93 13.07 8.21 3.16
C THR A 93 11.88 9.01 3.69
N SER A 94 10.71 8.38 3.83
CA SER A 94 9.46 9.00 4.29
C SER A 94 9.55 9.47 5.75
N ILE A 95 10.12 8.64 6.65
CA ILE A 95 10.32 9.03 8.07
C ILE A 95 11.14 10.33 8.18
N PHE A 96 12.19 10.46 7.37
CA PHE A 96 13.00 11.68 7.38
C PHE A 96 12.24 12.85 6.75
N GLU A 97 11.61 12.67 5.60
CA GLU A 97 10.85 13.73 4.92
C GLU A 97 9.71 14.30 5.78
N HIS A 98 9.06 13.48 6.63
CA HIS A 98 7.91 13.91 7.44
C HIS A 98 8.23 14.27 8.89
N HIS A 99 9.25 13.66 9.51
CA HIS A 99 9.44 13.79 10.97
C HIS A 99 10.80 14.34 11.39
N VAL A 100 11.88 14.02 10.67
CA VAL A 100 13.25 14.34 11.11
C VAL A 100 13.85 15.53 10.36
N GLY A 101 13.56 15.64 9.06
CA GLY A 101 14.15 16.61 8.15
C GLY A 101 15.15 15.98 7.19
N VAL A 102 16.37 16.54 7.13
CA VAL A 102 17.39 16.09 6.17
C VAL A 102 17.89 14.70 6.55
N ILE A 103 17.81 13.76 5.61
CA ILE A 103 18.36 12.42 5.75
C ILE A 103 19.89 12.47 5.86
N ASP A 104 20.44 11.82 6.87
CA ASP A 104 21.88 11.70 7.04
C ASP A 104 22.50 10.78 5.97
N GLU A 105 23.80 10.89 5.76
CA GLU A 105 24.49 10.18 4.68
C GLU A 105 24.46 8.65 4.85
N GLU A 106 24.49 8.14 6.08
CA GLU A 106 24.51 6.70 6.35
C GLU A 106 23.13 6.09 6.07
N THR A 107 22.07 6.70 6.58
CA THR A 107 20.70 6.26 6.34
C THR A 107 20.34 6.39 4.86
N LYS A 108 20.78 7.46 4.19
CA LYS A 108 20.59 7.65 2.75
C LYS A 108 21.30 6.55 1.94
N ALA A 109 22.56 6.25 2.27
CA ALA A 109 23.31 5.19 1.59
C ALA A 109 22.63 3.83 1.79
N LEU A 110 22.13 3.55 3.00
CA LEU A 110 21.37 2.36 3.32
C LEU A 110 20.11 2.25 2.46
N ALA A 111 19.25 3.27 2.46
CA ALA A 111 18.02 3.29 1.67
C ALA A 111 18.31 3.05 0.18
N ILE A 112 19.32 3.74 -0.38
CA ILE A 112 19.73 3.57 -1.78
C ILE A 112 20.21 2.14 -2.07
N SER A 113 20.88 1.48 -1.13
CA SER A 113 21.30 0.09 -1.29
C SER A 113 20.11 -0.87 -1.40
N TYR A 114 19.05 -0.65 -0.62
CA TYR A 114 17.83 -1.46 -0.66
C TYR A 114 17.12 -1.33 -2.01
N ILE A 115 16.84 -0.11 -2.48
CA ILE A 115 16.14 0.05 -3.76
C ILE A 115 16.95 -0.48 -4.95
N LYS A 116 18.28 -0.35 -4.93
CA LYS A 116 19.15 -0.99 -5.93
C LYS A 116 18.99 -2.50 -5.91
N ARG A 117 18.96 -3.10 -4.72
CA ARG A 117 18.77 -4.55 -4.57
C ARG A 117 17.39 -5.02 -5.06
N GLY A 118 16.33 -4.27 -4.76
CA GLY A 118 15.00 -4.55 -5.33
C GLY A 118 15.01 -4.49 -6.85
N ALA A 119 15.70 -3.51 -7.44
CA ALA A 119 15.82 -3.37 -8.88
C ALA A 119 16.63 -4.51 -9.53
N GLU A 120 17.71 -4.98 -8.87
CA GLU A 120 18.45 -6.18 -9.28
C GLU A 120 17.56 -7.42 -9.33
N LEU A 121 16.64 -7.55 -8.36
CA LEU A 121 15.65 -8.63 -8.25
C LEU A 121 14.44 -8.46 -9.18
N LYS A 122 14.47 -7.49 -10.10
CA LYS A 122 13.41 -7.22 -11.08
C LYS A 122 12.09 -6.79 -10.46
N ASP A 123 12.13 -6.20 -9.27
CA ASP A 123 10.97 -5.55 -8.70
C ASP A 123 10.58 -4.30 -9.53
N PRO A 124 9.37 -4.24 -10.11
CA PRO A 124 9.01 -3.14 -11.02
C PRO A 124 8.96 -1.77 -10.35
N GLU A 125 8.52 -1.72 -9.08
CA GLU A 125 8.46 -0.47 -8.30
C GLU A 125 9.87 0.06 -8.03
N SER A 126 10.77 -0.83 -7.57
CA SER A 126 12.18 -0.51 -7.36
C SER A 126 12.86 -0.01 -8.63
N ILE A 127 12.66 -0.69 -9.77
CA ILE A 127 13.26 -0.29 -11.05
C ILE A 127 12.76 1.09 -11.47
N LYS A 128 11.45 1.32 -11.40
CA LYS A 128 10.83 2.59 -11.79
C LYS A 128 11.38 3.73 -10.93
N TYR A 129 11.31 3.60 -9.61
CA TYR A 129 11.77 4.65 -8.70
C TYR A 129 13.28 4.88 -8.80
N LEU A 130 14.09 3.82 -8.92
CA LEU A 130 15.54 3.98 -9.11
C LEU A 130 15.84 4.75 -10.42
N GLY A 131 15.06 4.49 -11.48
CA GLY A 131 15.12 5.26 -12.71
C GLY A 131 14.88 6.76 -12.48
N ASP A 132 13.81 7.09 -11.74
CA ASP A 132 13.45 8.46 -11.39
C ASP A 132 14.55 9.15 -10.57
N LEU A 133 15.15 8.46 -9.59
CA LEU A 133 16.26 8.97 -8.79
C LEU A 133 17.46 9.35 -9.68
N TYR A 134 17.82 8.52 -10.65
CA TYR A 134 18.91 8.80 -11.59
C TYR A 134 18.58 9.96 -12.54
N LEU A 135 17.32 10.10 -12.96
CA LEU A 135 16.88 11.20 -13.83
C LEU A 135 16.93 12.55 -13.11
N GLN A 136 16.53 12.56 -11.83
CA GLN A 136 16.46 13.77 -11.01
C GLN A 136 17.82 14.12 -10.39
N GLY A 137 18.68 13.13 -10.14
CA GLY A 137 19.85 13.30 -9.29
C GLY A 137 19.50 13.41 -7.81
N LYS A 138 18.34 12.88 -7.39
CA LYS A 138 17.91 12.86 -5.98
C LYS A 138 18.66 11.74 -5.27
N TYR A 139 19.43 12.08 -4.24
CA TYR A 139 20.28 11.18 -3.42
C TYR A 139 21.43 10.46 -4.13
N ILE A 140 21.38 10.30 -5.45
CA ILE A 140 22.39 9.66 -6.28
C ILE A 140 22.84 10.59 -7.41
N PRO A 141 24.09 10.46 -7.92
CA PRO A 141 24.54 11.24 -9.05
C PRO A 141 23.61 11.08 -10.27
N LYS A 142 23.25 12.19 -10.89
CA LYS A 142 22.36 12.20 -12.06
C LYS A 142 22.96 11.41 -13.21
N ASP A 143 22.23 10.43 -13.72
CA ASP A 143 22.57 9.66 -14.92
C ASP A 143 21.31 9.45 -15.77
N THR A 144 21.13 10.32 -16.76
CA THR A 144 19.92 10.29 -17.58
C THR A 144 19.86 9.12 -18.56
N ILE A 145 21.00 8.50 -18.87
CA ILE A 145 21.06 7.33 -19.76
C ILE A 145 20.58 6.10 -18.98
N LEU A 146 21.15 5.89 -17.80
CA LEU A 146 20.75 4.79 -16.93
C LEU A 146 19.30 4.96 -16.45
N GLY A 147 18.90 6.17 -16.05
CA GLY A 147 17.54 6.45 -15.62
C GLY A 147 16.48 6.09 -16.68
N ARG A 148 16.66 6.54 -17.93
CA ARG A 148 15.76 6.18 -19.05
C ARG A 148 15.77 4.68 -19.38
N LYS A 149 16.92 4.02 -19.22
CA LYS A 149 17.03 2.57 -19.42
C LYS A 149 16.18 1.83 -18.39
N LEU A 150 16.28 2.20 -17.11
CA LEU A 150 15.52 1.61 -16.01
C LEU A 150 14.02 1.85 -16.19
N GLU A 151 13.58 3.07 -16.53
CA GLU A 151 12.16 3.30 -16.81
C GLU A 151 11.60 2.38 -17.92
N LYS A 152 12.36 2.21 -19.02
CA LYS A 152 11.95 1.34 -20.12
C LYS A 152 11.87 -0.12 -19.67
N GLU A 153 12.75 -0.54 -18.77
CA GLU A 153 12.73 -1.87 -18.17
C GLU A 153 11.52 -2.05 -17.24
N GLY A 154 11.25 -1.08 -16.36
CA GLY A 154 10.10 -1.11 -15.46
C GLY A 154 8.77 -1.19 -16.20
N ARG A 155 8.59 -0.39 -17.27
CA ARG A 155 7.36 -0.44 -18.10
C ARG A 155 7.10 -1.83 -18.68
N LYS A 156 8.14 -2.49 -19.20
CA LYS A 156 8.03 -3.85 -19.74
C LYS A 156 7.59 -4.86 -18.68
N LEU A 157 8.09 -4.74 -17.46
CA LEU A 157 7.74 -5.64 -16.35
C LEU A 157 6.31 -5.42 -15.85
N CYS A 158 5.80 -4.19 -15.92
CA CYS A 158 4.43 -3.86 -15.57
C CYS A 158 3.39 -4.23 -16.66
N GLY A 159 3.81 -4.73 -17.83
CA GLY A 159 2.91 -5.16 -18.91
C GLY A 159 2.33 -4.02 -19.75
N PHE A 160 2.97 -2.84 -19.78
CA PHE A 160 2.60 -1.69 -20.62
C PHE A 160 3.47 -1.55 -21.87
#